data_AF-A0A3D9AY13-F1
#
_entry.id   AF-A0A3D9AY13-F1
#
_cell.length_a   1.000
_cell.length_b   1.000
_cell.length_c   1.000
_cell.angle_alpha   90.00
_cell.angle_beta   90.00
_cell.angle_gamma   90.00
#
_symmetry.space_group_name_H-M   'P 1'
#
loop_
_entity.id
_entity.type
_entity.pdbx_description
1 polymer ?
#
loop_
_entity_poly.entity_id
_entity_poly.type
_entity_poly.pdbx_seq_one_letter_code
_entity_poly.pdbx_strand_id
1 'polypeptide(L)'
;MISKNVCHAAVFTKKDAEILIPFRNENKGLKLFLKAVELKEKALHDTVAALLAIDPSKAVWAEVIPYRQRGEWGSREVKESSGHNSSLITTHIPDFKDLWMVMKP
;
A
#
# COMPACT_ATOMS: atom_id res chain seq x y z
N MET A 1 -1.37 10.66 0.25
CA MET A 1 -2.25 9.73 -0.49
C MET A 1 -1.46 8.52 -0.91
N ILE A 2 -2.00 7.32 -0.74
CA ILE A 2 -1.38 6.09 -1.23
C ILE A 2 -1.95 5.77 -2.62
N SER A 3 -1.09 5.79 -3.63
CA SER A 3 -1.49 5.61 -5.02
C SER A 3 -1.93 4.18 -5.34
N LYS A 4 -3.02 4.07 -6.10
CA LYS A 4 -3.48 2.80 -6.68
C LYS A 4 -2.37 2.09 -7.49
N ASN A 5 -1.61 2.84 -8.28
CA ASN A 5 -0.52 2.29 -9.09
C ASN A 5 0.60 1.67 -8.25
N VAL A 6 0.84 2.19 -7.04
CA VAL A 6 1.80 1.60 -6.08
C VAL A 6 1.21 0.34 -5.45
N CYS A 7 -0.05 0.39 -5.02
CA CYS A 7 -0.71 -0.75 -4.37
C CYS A 7 -0.93 -1.96 -5.30
N HIS A 8 -1.07 -1.75 -6.61
CA HIS A 8 -1.19 -2.84 -7.58
C HIS A 8 0.06 -3.71 -7.69
N ALA A 9 1.23 -3.20 -7.30
CA ALA A 9 2.46 -4.00 -7.24
C ALA A 9 2.57 -4.83 -5.95
N ALA A 10 1.79 -4.49 -4.91
CA ALA A 10 1.71 -5.21 -3.64
C ALA A 10 0.74 -6.41 -3.73
N VAL A 11 1.06 -7.38 -4.57
CA VAL A 11 0.22 -8.57 -4.76
C VAL A 11 0.59 -9.63 -3.74
N PHE A 12 -0.36 -10.00 -2.89
CA PHE A 12 -0.29 -11.20 -2.07
C PHE A 12 -0.53 -12.42 -2.97
N THR A 13 0.45 -13.30 -3.07
CA THR A 13 0.39 -14.49 -3.92
C THR A 13 0.11 -15.75 -3.12
N LYS A 14 -0.16 -16.86 -3.83
CA LYS A 14 -0.27 -18.17 -3.20
C LYS A 14 1.03 -18.60 -2.51
N LYS A 15 2.19 -18.26 -3.08
CA LYS A 15 3.50 -18.58 -2.48
C LYS A 15 3.69 -17.88 -1.14
N ASP A 16 3.23 -16.62 -1.04
CA ASP A 16 3.27 -15.89 0.21
C ASP A 16 2.37 -16.54 1.27
N ALA A 17 1.18 -16.99 0.86
CA ALA A 17 0.29 -17.73 1.74
C ALA A 17 0.92 -19.04 2.26
N GLU A 18 1.58 -19.80 1.39
CA GLU A 18 2.26 -21.05 1.74
C GLU A 18 3.33 -20.86 2.82
N ILE A 19 4.05 -19.73 2.80
CA ILE A 19 5.03 -19.37 3.84
C ILE A 19 4.34 -19.11 5.19
N LEU A 20 3.14 -18.53 5.18
CA LEU A 20 2.42 -18.13 6.40
C LEU A 20 1.50 -19.22 6.98
N ILE A 21 1.09 -20.22 6.18
CA ILE A 21 0.20 -21.32 6.60
C ILE A 21 0.69 -22.09 7.85
N PRO A 22 2.00 -22.38 8.03
CA PRO A 22 2.49 -23.04 9.24
C PRO A 22 2.19 -22.26 10.52
N PHE A 23 2.25 -20.93 10.45
CA PHE A 23 2.06 -20.02 11.58
C PHE A 23 0.59 -19.61 11.80
N ARG A 24 -0.35 -20.13 10.98
CA ARG A 24 -1.76 -19.69 10.95
C ARG A 24 -2.49 -19.72 12.29
N ASN A 25 -2.03 -20.50 13.26
CA ASN A 25 -2.66 -20.64 14.57
C ASN A 25 -1.92 -19.86 15.67
N GLU A 26 -0.79 -19.23 15.38
CA GLU A 26 -0.03 -18.43 16.35
C GLU A 26 -0.73 -17.09 16.63
N ASN A 27 -1.43 -16.55 15.64
CA ASN A 27 -2.18 -15.30 15.75
C ASN A 27 -3.57 -15.44 15.13
N LYS A 28 -4.62 -15.08 15.89
CA LYS A 28 -6.03 -15.09 15.42
C LYS A 28 -6.24 -14.19 14.19
N GLY A 29 -5.52 -13.07 14.13
CA GLY A 29 -5.52 -12.16 12.99
C GLY A 29 -4.95 -12.80 11.73
N LEU A 30 -3.83 -13.51 11.83
CA LEU A 30 -3.24 -14.25 10.70
C LEU A 30 -4.19 -15.34 10.20
N LYS A 31 -4.83 -16.09 11.10
CA LYS A 31 -5.85 -17.08 10.74
C LYS A 31 -7.00 -16.44 9.94
N LEU A 32 -7.50 -15.30 10.41
CA LEU A 32 -8.59 -14.58 9.76
C LEU A 32 -8.15 -14.02 8.40
N PHE A 33 -6.96 -13.44 8.33
CA PHE A 33 -6.38 -12.92 7.09
C PHE A 33 -6.30 -14.02 6.03
N LEU A 34 -5.64 -15.15 6.34
CA LEU A 34 -5.50 -16.28 5.40
C LEU A 34 -6.85 -16.84 4.95
N LYS A 35 -7.88 -16.80 5.82
CA LYS A 35 -9.26 -17.16 5.44
C LYS A 35 -9.87 -16.13 4.48
N ALA A 36 -9.63 -14.84 4.70
CA ALA A 36 -10.21 -13.74 3.92
C ALA A 36 -9.57 -13.57 2.53
N VAL A 37 -8.29 -13.93 2.35
CA VAL A 37 -7.63 -13.91 1.03
C VAL A 37 -7.92 -15.15 0.18
N GLU A 38 -8.60 -16.17 0.72
CA GLU A 38 -9.00 -17.41 0.00
C GLU A 38 -7.87 -18.10 -0.81
N LEU A 39 -6.61 -17.88 -0.47
CA LEU A 39 -5.43 -18.30 -1.25
C LEU A 39 -5.43 -17.84 -2.72
N LYS A 40 -6.19 -16.79 -3.05
CA LYS A 40 -6.19 -16.14 -4.37
C LYS A 40 -5.26 -14.93 -4.35
N GLU A 41 -4.74 -14.58 -5.52
CA GLU A 41 -3.92 -13.39 -5.66
C GLU A 41 -4.74 -12.13 -5.37
N LYS A 42 -4.21 -11.24 -4.53
CA LYS A 42 -4.92 -10.03 -4.14
C LYS A 42 -3.96 -8.87 -3.86
N ALA A 43 -4.27 -7.70 -4.42
CA ALA A 43 -3.54 -6.48 -4.11
C ALA A 43 -3.88 -6.02 -2.68
N LEU A 44 -2.86 -5.77 -1.85
CA LEU A 44 -3.01 -5.43 -0.44
C LEU A 44 -3.00 -3.92 -0.19
N HIS A 45 -3.97 -3.21 -0.75
CA HIS A 45 -4.00 -1.74 -0.71
C HIS A 45 -3.95 -1.18 0.72
N ASP A 46 -4.80 -1.70 1.59
CA ASP A 46 -4.92 -1.18 2.96
C ASP A 46 -3.72 -1.59 3.82
N THR A 47 -3.12 -2.75 3.56
CA THR A 47 -1.89 -3.17 4.24
C THR A 47 -0.70 -2.30 3.84
N VAL A 48 -0.61 -1.89 2.56
CA VAL A 48 0.38 -0.90 2.11
C VAL A 48 0.15 0.43 2.83
N ALA A 49 -1.10 0.89 2.93
CA ALA A 49 -1.41 2.12 3.66
C ALA A 49 -1.03 2.03 5.14
N ALA A 50 -1.28 0.89 5.79
CA ALA A 50 -0.89 0.63 7.18
C ALA A 50 0.64 0.63 7.34
N LEU A 51 1.38 -0.05 6.46
CA LEU A 51 2.84 -0.04 6.47
C LEU A 51 3.39 1.38 6.37
N LEU A 52 2.89 2.18 5.44
CA LEU A 52 3.38 3.55 5.22
C LEU A 52 2.93 4.55 6.28
N ALA A 53 1.88 4.23 7.05
CA ALA A 53 1.53 4.98 8.25
C ALA A 53 2.51 4.68 9.41
N ILE A 54 3.04 3.46 9.49
CA ILE A 54 4.05 3.06 10.49
C ILE A 54 5.43 3.60 10.10
N ASP A 55 5.84 3.38 8.86
CA ASP A 55 7.15 3.77 8.34
C ASP A 55 7.03 4.39 6.94
N PRO A 56 6.91 5.72 6.85
CA PRO A 56 6.79 6.41 5.57
C PRO A 56 8.09 6.36 4.75
N SER A 57 9.24 6.00 5.34
CA SER A 57 10.51 5.88 4.61
C SER A 57 10.53 4.69 3.63
N LYS A 58 9.56 3.77 3.75
CA LYS A 58 9.39 2.61 2.86
C LYS A 58 8.81 2.98 1.50
N ALA A 59 8.50 4.25 1.23
CA ALA A 59 8.04 4.70 -0.07
C ALA A 59 8.80 5.93 -0.55
N VAL A 60 8.82 6.09 -1.87
CA VAL A 60 9.14 7.37 -2.52
C VAL A 60 7.85 8.18 -2.63
N TRP A 61 7.95 9.45 -2.28
CA TRP A 61 6.84 10.40 -2.27
C TRP A 61 7.11 11.54 -3.26
N ALA A 62 6.05 12.00 -3.90
CA ALA A 62 6.06 13.22 -4.70
C ALA A 62 5.07 14.22 -4.11
N GLU A 63 5.42 15.51 -4.14
CA GLU A 63 4.46 16.57 -3.87
C GLU A 63 3.63 16.86 -5.13
N VAL A 64 2.31 16.89 -4.95
CA VAL A 64 1.36 17.15 -6.02
C VAL A 64 0.25 18.08 -5.57
N ILE A 65 -0.34 18.78 -6.52
CA ILE A 65 -1.54 19.59 -6.30
C ILE A 65 -2.73 18.77 -6.81
N PRO A 66 -3.63 18.32 -5.92
CA PRO A 66 -4.83 17.63 -6.35
C PRO A 66 -5.77 18.61 -7.07
N TYR A 67 -6.44 18.14 -8.10
CA TYR A 67 -7.46 18.92 -8.80
C TYR A 67 -8.68 18.06 -9.11
N ARG A 68 -9.84 18.72 -9.30
CA ARG A 68 -11.05 18.10 -9.82
C ARG A 68 -11.51 18.86 -11.05
N GLN A 69 -11.58 18.18 -12.20
CA GLN A 69 -11.96 18.78 -13.47
C GLN A 69 -12.95 17.88 -14.19
N ARG A 70 -14.07 18.44 -14.68
CA ARG A 70 -15.14 17.70 -15.39
C ARG A 70 -15.66 16.49 -14.60
N GLY A 71 -15.69 16.59 -13.27
CA GLY A 71 -16.17 15.52 -12.37
C GLY A 71 -15.09 14.52 -11.94
N GLU A 72 -13.94 14.49 -12.61
CA GLU A 72 -12.85 13.55 -12.36
C GLU A 72 -11.78 14.14 -11.45
N TRP A 73 -11.11 13.28 -10.68
CA TRP A 73 -9.99 13.65 -9.83
C TRP A 73 -8.66 13.39 -10.55
N GLY A 74 -7.70 14.28 -10.33
CA GLY A 74 -6.33 14.11 -10.79
C GLY A 74 -5.34 14.86 -9.91
N SER A 75 -4.07 14.82 -10.29
CA SER A 75 -2.98 15.50 -9.59
C SER A 75 -1.95 16.02 -10.57
N ARG A 76 -1.35 17.18 -10.29
CA ARG A 76 -0.26 17.76 -11.07
C ARG A 76 0.97 17.92 -10.20
N GLU A 77 2.15 17.83 -10.78
CA GLU A 77 3.40 18.15 -10.07
C GLU A 77 3.37 19.59 -9.56
N VAL A 78 3.97 19.78 -8.38
CA VAL A 78 4.23 21.13 -7.88
C VAL A 78 5.31 21.77 -8.75
N LYS A 79 4.99 22.89 -9.39
CA LYS A 79 5.99 23.81 -9.93
C LYS A 79 6.24 24.92 -8.92
N GLU A 80 7.45 25.46 -8.87
CA GLU A 80 7.76 26.65 -8.08
C GLU A 80 6.72 27.74 -8.41
N SER A 81 6.18 28.39 -7.37
CA SER A 81 5.14 29.45 -7.41
C SER A 81 3.68 29.04 -7.73
N SER A 82 3.23 27.84 -7.39
CA SER A 82 1.82 27.46 -7.63
C SER A 82 0.80 28.15 -6.70
N GLY A 83 1.21 28.63 -5.53
CA GLY A 83 0.31 29.26 -4.54
C GLY A 83 -0.80 28.35 -3.98
N HIS A 84 -0.81 27.07 -4.36
CA HIS A 84 -1.79 26.08 -3.94
C HIS A 84 -1.20 25.13 -2.91
N ASN A 85 -2.05 24.65 -1.98
CA ASN A 85 -1.65 23.64 -1.00
C ASN A 85 -1.26 22.34 -1.73
N SER A 86 -0.04 21.89 -1.50
CA SER A 86 0.45 20.60 -2.00
C SER A 86 -0.02 19.45 -1.11
N SER A 87 0.07 18.23 -1.63
CA SER A 87 -0.19 16.97 -0.94
C SER A 87 0.86 15.96 -1.37
N LEU A 88 1.25 15.07 -0.46
CA LEU A 88 2.16 13.97 -0.80
C LEU A 88 1.41 12.79 -1.40
N ILE A 89 1.95 12.21 -2.46
CA ILE A 89 1.47 10.99 -3.09
C ILE A 89 2.60 9.96 -3.20
N THR A 90 2.31 8.68 -2.94
CA THR A 90 3.30 7.63 -3.16
C THR A 90 3.51 7.39 -4.66
N THR A 91 4.78 7.30 -5.08
CA THR A 91 5.15 7.01 -6.47
C THR A 91 5.74 5.61 -6.61
N HIS A 92 6.41 5.11 -5.57
CA HIS A 92 7.08 3.82 -5.61
C HIS A 92 7.29 3.25 -4.20
N ILE A 93 7.30 1.92 -4.08
CA ILE A 93 7.79 1.18 -2.90
C ILE A 93 8.92 0.26 -3.42
N PRO A 94 10.16 0.40 -2.92
CA PRO A 94 11.31 -0.33 -3.44
C PRO A 94 11.31 -1.80 -3.02
N ASP A 95 10.76 -2.13 -1.86
CA ASP A 95 10.66 -3.50 -1.37
C ASP A 95 9.33 -3.75 -0.66
N PHE A 96 8.59 -4.75 -1.13
CA PHE A 96 7.32 -5.17 -0.55
C PHE A 96 7.47 -6.23 0.54
N LYS A 97 8.68 -6.77 0.78
CA LYS A 97 8.92 -7.76 1.84
C LYS A 97 8.58 -7.23 3.23
N ASP A 98 8.61 -5.91 3.41
CA ASP A 98 8.25 -5.27 4.67
C ASP A 98 6.73 -5.30 4.95
N LEU A 99 5.88 -5.61 3.97
CA LEU A 99 4.46 -5.87 4.22
C LEU A 99 4.24 -7.01 5.21
N TRP A 100 5.15 -7.99 5.22
CA TRP A 100 5.11 -9.11 6.16
C TRP A 100 5.42 -8.67 7.61
N MET A 101 6.08 -7.52 7.82
CA MET A 101 6.29 -6.99 9.18
C MET A 101 4.97 -6.57 9.85
N VAL A 102 3.99 -6.11 9.05
CA VAL A 102 2.63 -5.79 9.54
C VAL A 102 1.88 -7.07 9.93
N MET A 103 2.22 -8.18 9.28
CA MET A 103 1.58 -9.49 9.46
C MET A 103 2.38 -10.45 10.33
N LYS A 104 3.47 -10.01 10.97
CA LYS A 104 4.25 -10.85 11.87
C LYS A 104 3.36 -11.38 13.02
N PRO A 105 3.54 -12.65 13.43
CA PRO A 105 2.86 -13.22 14.59
C PRO A 105 2.98 -12.36 15.83
#